data_AF-A0A7Y1SYD2-F1
#
_entry.id   AF-A0A7Y1SYD2-F1
#
_cell.length_a   1.000
_cell.length_b   1.000
_cell.length_c   1.000
_cell.angle_alpha   90.00
_cell.angle_beta   90.00
_cell.angle_gamma   90.00
#
_symmetry.space_group_name_H-M   'P 1'
#
loop_
_entity.id
_entity.type
_entity.pdbx_description
1 polymer ?
#
loop_
_entity_poly.entity_id
_entity_poly.type
_entity_poly.pdbx_seq_one_letter_code
_entity_poly.pdbx_strand_id
1 'polypeptide(L)'
;MSTDDHGTTVTSDEPSAATCPVMHAGHQAVGGTANQHWWPNQLNLRILRQNHPLADPMGESFDYAQAFNSLDFDALTKDVDALMTDSQDWWPADYGHYGPFFIRMTWHAAGTYRVADGRGGGGSGAQRFAPLNSWPDNANLDKARRLLWPIKQKYGRKISWADLLIFTGNRALETMGFETFGFGGGREDIWAPEEDVYWGPEMIWLGDERYHGDRELANPLAAVQMGLIYVNPEGPNGTPDPVAAAHDIRETFSRMAMNDEETVALIAGGHTFGKTHGAADPDDYLDDEPEGADLSQQGLGWGNRFGSGVGTDAITSGLEGAWTPDPIRWDNGYFEMLFKYEWELTKSPAGANQWTPKNVEEQDLVPDAQDPSKKHPPMMATTDLSLKVDPVYVEISRRFFEHPEELADAFARAWYKLLHRDMGPVTRYLGPWVPDEELLWQDPVPAVEGELI
;
A
#
# COMPACT_ATOMS: atom_id res chain seq x y z
N MET A 1 -51.16 31.38 -34.88
CA MET A 1 -50.12 31.11 -35.89
C MET A 1 -48.85 31.72 -35.33
N SER A 2 -48.05 30.90 -34.64
CA SER A 2 -46.77 30.37 -35.14
C SER A 2 -45.65 31.26 -34.59
N THR A 3 -44.60 30.80 -33.92
CA THR A 3 -44.09 29.46 -33.61
C THR A 3 -42.98 29.66 -32.58
N ASP A 4 -42.79 28.66 -31.74
CA ASP A 4 -41.67 28.47 -30.82
C ASP A 4 -40.30 28.59 -31.50
N ASP A 5 -39.34 29.16 -30.78
CA ASP A 5 -37.91 28.90 -30.99
C ASP A 5 -37.21 28.89 -29.62
N HIS A 6 -37.40 27.78 -28.90
CA HIS A 6 -36.56 27.44 -27.76
C HIS A 6 -35.31 26.75 -28.33
N GLY A 7 -34.20 27.48 -28.30
CA GLY A 7 -32.90 27.05 -28.78
C GLY A 7 -32.52 25.67 -28.24
N THR A 8 -32.33 24.75 -29.17
CA THR A 8 -31.83 23.40 -28.96
C THR A 8 -30.37 23.46 -28.51
N THR A 9 -30.10 23.19 -27.24
CA THR A 9 -28.75 22.84 -26.79
C THR A 9 -28.47 21.42 -27.29
N VAL A 10 -27.56 21.29 -28.25
CA VAL A 10 -27.06 19.99 -28.70
C VAL A 10 -26.15 19.47 -27.59
N THR A 11 -26.61 18.45 -26.87
CA THR A 11 -25.75 17.65 -26.01
C THR A 11 -24.87 16.79 -26.91
N SER A 12 -23.55 16.96 -26.80
CA SER A 12 -22.58 16.05 -27.40
C SER A 12 -22.72 14.68 -26.72
N ASP A 13 -23.18 13.69 -27.48
CA ASP A 13 -23.17 12.27 -27.10
C ASP A 13 -21.74 11.71 -27.19
N GLU A 14 -20.85 12.15 -26.31
CA GLU A 14 -19.61 11.43 -26.00
C GLU A 14 -19.93 10.47 -24.83
N PRO A 15 -19.72 9.15 -24.95
CA PRO A 15 -19.94 8.25 -23.84
C PRO A 15 -18.93 8.54 -22.74
N SER A 16 -19.44 8.81 -21.54
CA SER A 16 -18.69 8.78 -20.29
C SER A 16 -17.92 7.46 -20.16
N ALA A 17 -16.64 7.54 -19.77
CA ALA A 17 -15.74 6.41 -19.54
C ALA A 17 -16.16 5.44 -18.39
N ALA A 18 -17.36 5.59 -17.83
CA ALA A 18 -17.85 4.82 -16.69
C ALA A 18 -19.19 4.10 -16.93
N THR A 19 -19.51 3.74 -18.19
CA THR A 19 -20.71 2.94 -18.48
C THR A 19 -20.36 1.53 -18.94
N CYS A 20 -20.96 0.52 -18.31
CA CYS A 20 -20.89 -0.87 -18.78
C CYS A 20 -21.39 -0.93 -20.24
N PRO A 21 -20.56 -1.40 -21.20
CA PRO A 21 -20.89 -1.37 -22.63
C PRO A 21 -21.97 -2.40 -23.02
N VAL A 22 -22.31 -3.33 -22.11
CA VAL A 22 -23.42 -4.26 -22.29
C VAL A 22 -24.67 -3.65 -21.64
N MET A 23 -25.58 -3.17 -22.48
CA MET A 23 -26.94 -2.80 -22.05
C MET A 23 -27.65 -4.05 -21.54
N HIS A 24 -27.53 -4.35 -20.24
CA HIS A 24 -28.37 -5.34 -19.59
C HIS A 24 -29.82 -4.86 -19.70
N ALA A 25 -30.61 -5.52 -20.54
CA ALA A 25 -32.05 -5.33 -20.63
C ALA A 25 -32.69 -5.80 -19.30
N GLY A 26 -32.67 -4.94 -18.31
CA GLY A 26 -33.22 -5.13 -16.98
C GLY A 26 -32.83 -3.94 -16.13
N HIS A 27 -33.81 -3.13 -15.73
CA HIS A 27 -33.67 -1.99 -14.81
C HIS A 27 -33.16 -2.43 -13.43
N GLN A 28 -31.88 -2.80 -13.33
CA GLN A 28 -31.19 -3.01 -12.08
C GLN A 28 -30.05 -2.00 -11.99
N ALA A 29 -29.93 -1.40 -10.80
CA ALA A 29 -28.94 -0.36 -10.51
C ALA A 29 -27.52 -0.93 -10.67
N VAL A 30 -26.81 -0.52 -11.72
CA VAL A 30 -25.38 -0.79 -11.91
C VAL A 30 -24.60 0.39 -11.33
N GLY A 31 -23.65 0.12 -10.43
CA GLY A 31 -22.59 1.04 -9.98
C GLY A 31 -22.98 2.23 -9.10
N GLY A 32 -24.23 2.70 -9.17
CA GLY A 32 -24.83 3.70 -8.30
C GLY A 32 -26.32 3.43 -8.14
N THR A 33 -26.97 3.97 -7.11
CA THR A 33 -28.44 3.89 -7.10
C THR A 33 -28.98 4.64 -8.32
N ALA A 34 -30.06 4.17 -8.94
CA ALA A 34 -30.69 4.86 -10.06
C ALA A 34 -30.95 6.35 -9.75
N ASN A 35 -31.19 6.69 -8.48
CA ASN A 35 -31.39 8.07 -8.01
C ASN A 35 -30.13 8.94 -8.09
N GLN A 36 -28.94 8.41 -7.78
CA GLN A 36 -27.69 9.18 -7.88
C GLN A 36 -27.34 9.53 -9.33
N HIS A 37 -27.76 8.70 -10.29
CA HIS A 37 -27.64 9.03 -11.70
C HIS A 37 -28.52 10.22 -12.11
N TRP A 38 -29.78 10.26 -11.63
CA TRP A 38 -30.71 11.38 -11.91
C TRP A 38 -30.39 12.65 -11.11
N TRP A 39 -29.92 12.49 -9.88
CA TRP A 39 -29.65 13.57 -8.93
C TRP A 39 -28.26 13.38 -8.31
N PRO A 40 -27.18 13.68 -9.05
CA PRO A 40 -25.81 13.46 -8.58
C PRO A 40 -25.46 14.25 -7.31
N ASN A 41 -26.15 15.37 -7.06
CA ASN A 41 -25.97 16.21 -5.87
C ASN A 41 -26.94 15.87 -4.73
N GLN A 42 -27.69 14.77 -4.83
CA GLN A 42 -28.58 14.33 -3.74
C GLN A 42 -27.75 13.86 -2.54
N LEU A 43 -28.13 14.30 -1.33
CA LEU A 43 -27.48 13.88 -0.09
C LEU A 43 -27.43 12.34 0.03
N ASN A 44 -26.23 11.79 0.21
CA ASN A 44 -26.03 10.36 0.40
C ASN A 44 -26.22 9.95 1.87
N LEU A 45 -27.32 9.27 2.19
CA LEU A 45 -27.60 8.74 3.54
C LEU A 45 -27.10 7.30 3.76
N ARG A 46 -26.48 6.66 2.75
CA ARG A 46 -25.99 5.27 2.86
C ARG A 46 -24.86 5.13 3.86
N ILE A 47 -24.01 6.15 3.98
CA ILE A 47 -22.88 6.18 4.92
C ILE A 47 -23.33 5.97 6.39
N LEU A 48 -24.56 6.34 6.73
CA LEU A 48 -25.14 6.15 8.07
C LEU A 48 -25.61 4.71 8.34
N ARG A 49 -25.55 3.84 7.33
CA ARG A 49 -25.92 2.42 7.39
C ARG A 49 -24.75 1.50 7.02
N GLN A 50 -23.56 2.05 6.83
CA GLN A 50 -22.35 1.27 6.62
C GLN A 50 -22.10 0.35 7.82
N ASN A 51 -21.56 -0.85 7.56
CA ASN A 51 -21.29 -1.86 8.59
C ASN A 51 -22.52 -2.23 9.45
N HIS A 52 -23.72 -2.21 8.86
CA HIS A 52 -24.94 -2.61 9.55
C HIS A 52 -24.83 -4.06 10.07
N PRO A 53 -25.25 -4.38 11.32
CA PRO A 53 -25.09 -5.72 11.90
C PRO A 53 -25.67 -6.88 11.07
N LEU A 54 -26.75 -6.62 10.32
CA LEU A 54 -27.34 -7.62 9.41
C LEU A 54 -26.43 -8.03 8.23
N ALA A 55 -25.42 -7.24 7.89
CA ALA A 55 -24.43 -7.57 6.88
C ALA A 55 -23.22 -8.34 7.47
N ASP A 56 -23.12 -8.42 8.80
CA ASP A 56 -22.04 -9.10 9.49
C ASP A 56 -22.36 -10.61 9.64
N PRO A 57 -21.60 -11.51 8.96
CA PRO A 57 -21.79 -12.95 9.06
C PRO A 57 -21.38 -13.55 10.42
N MET A 58 -20.73 -12.78 11.29
CA MET A 58 -20.25 -13.23 12.60
C MET A 58 -21.37 -13.26 13.65
N GLY A 59 -22.42 -12.45 13.44
CA GLY A 59 -23.56 -12.28 14.32
C GLY A 59 -23.27 -11.39 15.55
N GLU A 60 -24.34 -10.77 16.09
CA GLU A 60 -24.26 -9.75 17.16
C GLU A 60 -23.58 -10.20 18.46
N SER A 61 -23.51 -11.52 18.71
CA SER A 61 -22.88 -12.08 19.91
C SER A 61 -21.38 -12.32 19.78
N PHE A 62 -20.78 -12.01 18.63
CA PHE A 62 -19.34 -12.20 18.44
C PHE A 62 -18.54 -11.10 19.10
N ASP A 63 -17.53 -11.50 19.88
CA ASP A 63 -16.55 -10.62 20.47
C ASP A 63 -15.18 -10.97 19.87
N TYR A 64 -14.66 -10.09 19.02
CA TYR A 64 -13.37 -10.31 18.37
C TYR A 64 -12.21 -10.28 19.37
N ALA A 65 -12.25 -9.41 20.38
CA ALA A 65 -11.20 -9.34 21.38
C ALA A 65 -11.10 -10.64 22.18
N GLN A 66 -12.24 -11.22 22.56
CA GLN A 66 -12.28 -12.55 23.18
C GLN A 66 -11.76 -13.65 22.23
N ALA A 67 -12.15 -13.61 20.95
CA ALA A 67 -11.71 -14.58 19.97
C ALA A 67 -10.19 -14.52 19.74
N PHE A 68 -9.64 -13.32 19.58
CA PHE A 68 -8.21 -13.05 19.42
C PHE A 68 -7.42 -13.47 20.67
N ASN A 69 -7.88 -13.17 21.87
CA ASN A 69 -7.22 -13.59 23.10
C ASN A 69 -7.21 -15.13 23.29
N SER A 70 -8.04 -15.87 22.54
CA SER A 70 -8.03 -17.35 22.52
C SER A 70 -7.16 -17.94 21.40
N LEU A 71 -6.51 -17.10 20.60
CA LEU A 71 -5.61 -17.48 19.52
C LEU A 71 -4.32 -18.07 20.10
N ASP A 72 -3.85 -19.15 19.50
CA ASP A 72 -2.48 -19.62 19.72
C ASP A 72 -1.55 -18.72 18.90
N PHE A 73 -1.09 -17.63 19.53
CA PHE A 73 -0.31 -16.60 18.86
C PHE A 73 1.07 -17.11 18.41
N ASP A 74 1.68 -18.02 19.17
CA ASP A 74 2.94 -18.67 18.81
C ASP A 74 2.79 -19.58 17.59
N ALA A 75 1.68 -20.33 17.50
CA ALA A 75 1.38 -21.14 16.32
C ALA A 75 1.11 -20.26 15.09
N LEU A 76 0.36 -19.15 15.23
CA LEU A 76 0.14 -18.20 14.13
C LEU A 76 1.48 -17.64 13.63
N THR A 77 2.33 -17.19 14.56
CA THR A 77 3.66 -16.67 14.24
C THR A 77 4.47 -17.67 13.44
N LYS A 78 4.54 -18.94 13.89
CA LYS A 78 5.28 -19.99 13.18
C LYS A 78 4.75 -20.28 11.78
N ASP A 79 3.44 -20.27 11.58
CA ASP A 79 2.85 -20.50 10.26
C ASP A 79 3.12 -19.33 9.31
N VAL A 80 3.01 -18.09 9.80
CA VAL A 80 3.32 -16.89 9.02
C VAL A 80 4.79 -16.86 8.64
N ASP A 81 5.68 -17.17 9.58
CA ASP A 81 7.12 -17.26 9.32
C ASP A 81 7.45 -18.38 8.32
N ALA A 82 6.79 -19.54 8.42
CA ALA A 82 7.00 -20.64 7.47
C ALA A 82 6.55 -20.28 6.05
N LEU A 83 5.44 -19.56 5.91
CA LEU A 83 4.93 -19.10 4.61
C LEU A 83 5.94 -18.21 3.89
N MET A 84 6.78 -17.48 4.62
CA MET A 84 7.76 -16.57 4.03
C MET A 84 8.63 -17.25 2.97
N THR A 85 8.97 -18.53 3.16
CA THR A 85 9.84 -19.29 2.25
C THR A 85 9.12 -20.45 1.55
N ASP A 86 7.80 -20.56 1.69
CA ASP A 86 6.98 -21.59 1.05
C ASP A 86 6.47 -21.11 -0.32
N SER A 87 7.39 -20.99 -1.28
CA SER A 87 7.10 -20.49 -2.63
C SER A 87 6.04 -21.33 -3.34
N GLN A 88 5.09 -20.65 -3.97
CA GLN A 88 3.99 -21.24 -4.73
C GLN A 88 4.22 -21.08 -6.24
N ASP A 89 3.99 -22.15 -7.02
CA ASP A 89 4.21 -22.13 -8.47
C ASP A 89 3.39 -21.06 -9.21
N TRP A 90 2.20 -20.75 -8.71
CA TRP A 90 1.30 -19.75 -9.33
C TRP A 90 1.72 -18.30 -9.05
N TRP A 91 2.65 -18.09 -8.11
CA TRP A 91 3.27 -16.78 -7.86
C TRP A 91 4.61 -16.98 -7.15
N PRO A 92 5.69 -17.39 -7.83
CA PRO A 92 6.95 -17.76 -7.20
C PRO A 92 7.55 -16.62 -6.36
N ALA A 93 8.14 -16.96 -5.22
CA ALA A 93 8.76 -15.99 -4.32
C ALA A 93 10.07 -15.47 -4.92
N ASP A 94 10.22 -14.15 -5.03
CA ASP A 94 11.51 -13.56 -5.36
C ASP A 94 12.54 -13.89 -4.30
N TYR A 95 13.74 -14.28 -4.75
CA TYR A 95 14.84 -14.71 -3.89
C TYR A 95 14.49 -15.90 -2.98
N GLY A 96 13.40 -16.61 -3.29
CA GLY A 96 12.85 -17.68 -2.46
C GLY A 96 12.19 -17.18 -1.16
N HIS A 97 11.86 -15.89 -1.05
CA HIS A 97 11.28 -15.31 0.17
C HIS A 97 10.21 -14.24 -0.14
N TYR A 98 8.97 -14.43 0.31
CA TYR A 98 7.87 -13.47 0.16
C TYR A 98 7.92 -12.26 1.10
N GLY A 99 8.99 -12.14 1.91
CA GLY A 99 9.09 -11.16 2.98
C GLY A 99 8.90 -9.74 2.46
N PRO A 100 9.67 -9.31 1.44
CA PRO A 100 9.52 -7.98 0.88
C PRO A 100 8.13 -7.73 0.29
N PHE A 101 7.50 -8.76 -0.31
CA PHE A 101 6.16 -8.66 -0.87
C PHE A 101 5.10 -8.42 0.22
N PHE A 102 5.24 -9.07 1.37
CA PHE A 102 4.34 -8.86 2.51
C PHE A 102 4.61 -7.55 3.27
N ILE A 103 5.85 -7.05 3.29
CA ILE A 103 6.15 -5.68 3.78
C ILE A 103 5.38 -4.68 2.92
N ARG A 104 5.47 -4.76 1.59
CA ARG A 104 4.69 -3.90 0.69
C ARG A 104 3.18 -4.03 0.94
N MET A 105 2.65 -5.24 1.01
CA MET A 105 1.22 -5.45 1.28
C MET A 105 0.76 -4.73 2.55
N THR A 106 1.56 -4.84 3.61
CA THR A 106 1.31 -4.26 4.93
C THR A 106 1.43 -2.74 4.91
N TRP A 107 2.49 -2.22 4.29
CA TRP A 107 2.70 -0.80 4.03
C TRP A 107 1.49 -0.20 3.31
N HIS A 108 1.03 -0.82 2.22
CA HIS A 108 -0.11 -0.33 1.45
C HIS A 108 -1.44 -0.46 2.20
N ALA A 109 -1.58 -1.45 3.09
CA ALA A 109 -2.77 -1.60 3.91
C ALA A 109 -2.89 -0.44 4.90
N ALA A 110 -1.81 -0.13 5.61
CA ALA A 110 -1.76 0.98 6.56
C ALA A 110 -1.63 2.36 5.90
N GLY A 111 -1.05 2.41 4.69
CA GLY A 111 -0.58 3.61 4.01
C GLY A 111 -1.67 4.50 3.42
N THR A 112 -2.95 4.15 3.52
CA THR A 112 -4.04 4.99 2.97
C THR A 112 -4.58 6.03 3.97
N TYR A 113 -4.13 5.98 5.22
CA TYR A 113 -4.61 6.83 6.31
C TYR A 113 -4.32 8.30 6.07
N ARG A 114 -5.24 9.21 6.46
CA ARG A 114 -4.94 10.66 6.51
C ARG A 114 -5.39 11.31 7.80
N VAL A 115 -4.58 12.24 8.30
CA VAL A 115 -4.84 12.97 9.55
C VAL A 115 -6.04 13.90 9.47
N ALA A 116 -6.37 14.39 8.28
CA ALA A 116 -7.39 15.43 8.10
C ALA A 116 -8.81 14.95 8.47
N ASP A 117 -9.11 13.67 8.25
CA ASP A 117 -10.41 13.06 8.55
C ASP A 117 -10.30 11.73 9.32
N GLY A 118 -9.08 11.22 9.55
CA GLY A 118 -8.83 9.95 10.24
C GLY A 118 -9.24 8.71 9.43
N ARG A 119 -9.52 8.86 8.13
CA ARG A 119 -9.97 7.78 7.24
C ARG A 119 -8.82 7.07 6.56
N GLY A 120 -9.09 5.89 6.00
CA GLY A 120 -8.07 4.99 5.48
C GLY A 120 -7.32 4.29 6.63
N GLY A 121 -6.21 3.65 6.30
CA GLY A 121 -5.42 2.86 7.25
C GLY A 121 -5.72 1.36 7.20
N GLY A 122 -5.05 0.62 8.07
CA GLY A 122 -5.09 -0.84 8.14
C GLY A 122 -6.17 -1.40 9.06
N GLY A 123 -6.85 -0.54 9.83
CA GLY A 123 -7.71 -0.85 10.96
C GLY A 123 -8.97 -1.66 10.63
N SER A 124 -9.41 -1.66 9.37
CA SER A 124 -10.61 -2.37 8.91
C SER A 124 -10.32 -3.50 7.92
N GLY A 125 -9.07 -3.62 7.46
CA GLY A 125 -8.70 -4.55 6.40
C GLY A 125 -9.30 -4.21 5.03
N ALA A 126 -9.67 -2.93 4.80
CA ALA A 126 -10.34 -2.47 3.59
C ALA A 126 -9.59 -2.75 2.28
N GLN A 127 -8.27 -3.02 2.31
CA GLN A 127 -7.49 -3.40 1.12
C GLN A 127 -8.04 -4.63 0.38
N ARG A 128 -8.85 -5.48 1.03
CA ARG A 128 -9.49 -6.63 0.38
C ARG A 128 -10.79 -6.31 -0.37
N PHE A 129 -11.23 -5.06 -0.36
CA PHE A 129 -12.44 -4.58 -1.00
C PHE A 129 -12.16 -3.46 -1.99
N ALA A 130 -13.10 -3.22 -2.90
CA ALA A 130 -13.10 -2.02 -3.74
C ALA A 130 -13.11 -0.73 -2.87
N PRO A 131 -12.52 0.38 -3.35
CA PRO A 131 -11.70 0.46 -4.57
C PRO A 131 -10.26 -0.03 -4.34
N LEU A 132 -9.82 -0.18 -3.08
CA LEU A 132 -8.43 -0.41 -2.72
C LEU A 132 -7.87 -1.73 -3.27
N ASN A 133 -8.69 -2.78 -3.38
CA ASN A 133 -8.27 -4.06 -3.94
C ASN A 133 -7.83 -3.97 -5.41
N SER A 134 -8.15 -2.86 -6.09
CA SER A 134 -8.01 -2.65 -7.53
C SER A 134 -7.31 -1.34 -7.90
N TRP A 135 -6.81 -0.60 -6.90
CA TRP A 135 -5.95 0.55 -7.18
C TRP A 135 -4.68 0.11 -7.93
N PRO A 136 -4.20 0.88 -8.92
CA PRO A 136 -2.96 0.57 -9.65
C PRO A 136 -1.78 0.33 -8.72
N ASP A 137 -1.62 1.15 -7.67
CA ASP A 137 -0.50 1.01 -6.73
C ASP A 137 -0.63 -0.25 -5.85
N ASN A 138 -1.80 -0.89 -5.82
CA ASN A 138 -2.03 -2.18 -5.16
C ASN A 138 -1.93 -3.37 -6.13
N ALA A 139 -1.42 -3.16 -7.35
CA ALA A 139 -1.18 -4.22 -8.31
C ALA A 139 -0.44 -5.41 -7.68
N ASN A 140 -0.93 -6.61 -8.01
CA ASN A 140 -0.51 -7.91 -7.50
C ASN A 140 -0.68 -8.14 -5.98
N LEU A 141 -1.13 -7.17 -5.17
CA LEU A 141 -1.39 -7.43 -3.74
C LEU A 141 -2.59 -8.36 -3.51
N ASP A 142 -3.43 -8.59 -4.52
CA ASP A 142 -4.39 -9.68 -4.56
C ASP A 142 -3.71 -11.06 -4.43
N LYS A 143 -2.55 -11.26 -5.06
CA LYS A 143 -1.71 -12.45 -4.91
C LYS A 143 -1.15 -12.56 -3.49
N ALA A 144 -0.64 -11.47 -2.91
CA ALA A 144 -0.14 -11.44 -1.53
C ALA A 144 -1.23 -11.86 -0.53
N ARG A 145 -2.43 -11.27 -0.63
CA ARG A 145 -3.58 -11.64 0.21
C ARG A 145 -4.00 -13.10 -0.01
N ARG A 146 -3.93 -13.61 -1.24
CA ARG A 146 -4.24 -15.00 -1.56
C ARG A 146 -3.26 -15.99 -0.94
N LEU A 147 -1.96 -15.66 -0.85
CA LEU A 147 -0.96 -16.49 -0.16
C LEU A 147 -1.29 -16.68 1.33
N LEU A 148 -1.91 -15.68 1.97
CA LEU A 148 -2.30 -15.72 3.39
C LEU A 148 -3.61 -16.46 3.66
N TRP A 149 -4.40 -16.79 2.63
CA TRP A 149 -5.69 -17.43 2.79
C TRP A 149 -5.64 -18.76 3.58
N PRO A 150 -4.69 -19.68 3.36
CA PRO A 150 -4.60 -20.91 4.14
C PRO A 150 -4.41 -20.65 5.65
N ILE A 151 -3.66 -19.61 6.02
CA ILE A 151 -3.48 -19.19 7.42
C ILE A 151 -4.80 -18.65 7.97
N LYS A 152 -5.45 -17.72 7.25
CA LYS A 152 -6.77 -17.21 7.64
C LYS A 152 -7.79 -18.33 7.82
N GLN A 153 -7.77 -19.33 6.93
CA GLN A 153 -8.65 -20.49 6.99
C GLN A 153 -8.36 -21.36 8.23
N LYS A 154 -7.09 -21.60 8.56
CA LYS A 154 -6.67 -22.37 9.73
C LYS A 154 -7.11 -21.73 11.05
N TYR A 155 -6.94 -20.42 11.19
CA TYR A 155 -7.24 -19.69 12.44
C TYR A 155 -8.67 -19.12 12.50
N GLY A 156 -9.37 -19.08 11.36
CA GLY A 156 -10.78 -18.75 11.26
C GLY A 156 -11.11 -17.40 11.89
N ARG A 157 -12.06 -17.39 12.82
CA ARG A 157 -12.58 -16.18 13.47
C ARG A 157 -11.65 -15.57 14.52
N LYS A 158 -10.56 -16.26 14.88
CA LYS A 158 -9.63 -15.81 15.94
C LYS A 158 -8.60 -14.79 15.47
N ILE A 159 -8.45 -14.61 14.16
CA ILE A 159 -7.63 -13.58 13.55
C ILE A 159 -8.43 -12.97 12.41
N SER A 160 -8.61 -11.65 12.40
CA SER A 160 -9.25 -10.91 11.32
C SER A 160 -8.30 -10.82 10.11
N TRP A 161 -8.82 -10.51 8.94
CA TRP A 161 -7.96 -10.12 7.83
C TRP A 161 -7.21 -8.83 8.16
N ALA A 162 -7.87 -7.85 8.78
CA ALA A 162 -7.23 -6.60 9.18
C ALA A 162 -5.95 -6.83 10.01
N ASP A 163 -6.02 -7.65 11.07
CA ASP A 163 -4.82 -7.97 11.86
C ASP A 163 -3.84 -8.86 11.10
N LEU A 164 -4.31 -9.85 10.33
CA LEU A 164 -3.40 -10.75 9.59
C LEU A 164 -2.58 -10.00 8.53
N LEU A 165 -3.19 -9.05 7.82
CA LEU A 165 -2.49 -8.22 6.83
C LEU A 165 -1.35 -7.46 7.49
N ILE A 166 -1.62 -6.83 8.64
CA ILE A 166 -0.63 -6.02 9.37
C ILE A 166 0.43 -6.87 10.05
N PHE A 167 0.03 -7.97 10.68
CA PHE A 167 0.94 -8.88 11.37
C PHE A 167 1.96 -9.51 10.42
N THR A 168 1.55 -9.82 9.19
CA THR A 168 2.41 -10.51 8.21
C THR A 168 3.62 -9.67 7.82
N GLY A 169 3.47 -8.36 7.54
CA GLY A 169 4.62 -7.50 7.25
C GLY A 169 5.53 -7.30 8.46
N ASN A 170 4.95 -7.25 9.66
CA ASN A 170 5.74 -7.18 10.89
C ASN A 170 6.60 -8.45 11.06
N ARG A 171 6.06 -9.64 10.77
CA ARG A 171 6.84 -10.88 10.77
C ARG A 171 7.86 -10.95 9.64
N ALA A 172 7.52 -10.45 8.45
CA ALA A 172 8.45 -10.44 7.33
C ALA A 172 9.76 -9.69 7.67
N LEU A 173 9.66 -8.53 8.33
CA LEU A 173 10.82 -7.79 8.82
C LEU A 173 11.70 -8.63 9.77
N GLU A 174 11.06 -9.26 10.76
CA GLU A 174 11.71 -10.10 11.77
C GLU A 174 12.42 -11.32 11.16
N THR A 175 11.78 -11.99 10.19
CA THR A 175 12.38 -13.13 9.50
C THR A 175 13.59 -12.76 8.63
N MET A 176 13.69 -11.49 8.24
CA MET A 176 14.81 -10.95 7.45
C MET A 176 15.82 -10.20 8.32
N GLY A 177 15.72 -10.28 9.65
CA GLY A 177 16.74 -9.79 10.58
C GLY A 177 16.54 -8.37 11.11
N PHE A 178 15.35 -7.79 10.96
CA PHE A 178 14.98 -6.54 11.59
C PHE A 178 14.09 -6.76 12.81
N GLU A 179 14.55 -6.34 13.99
CA GLU A 179 13.75 -6.39 15.22
C GLU A 179 12.73 -5.24 15.25
N THR A 180 11.45 -5.60 15.28
CA THR A 180 10.34 -4.63 15.29
C THR A 180 10.07 -4.13 16.71
N PHE A 181 9.46 -2.95 16.82
CA PHE A 181 9.13 -2.37 18.12
C PHE A 181 8.07 -3.18 18.89
N GLY A 182 7.22 -3.92 18.17
CA GLY A 182 6.15 -4.75 18.72
C GLY A 182 4.94 -4.82 17.80
N PHE A 183 3.86 -5.43 18.28
CA PHE A 183 2.61 -5.59 17.54
C PHE A 183 1.39 -5.69 18.49
N GLY A 184 0.34 -4.93 18.18
CA GLY A 184 -0.98 -5.06 18.79
C GLY A 184 -2.04 -5.48 17.77
N GLY A 185 -2.75 -6.57 18.07
CA GLY A 185 -3.99 -6.95 17.39
C GLY A 185 -5.22 -6.22 17.95
N GLY A 186 -6.40 -6.52 17.41
CA GLY A 186 -7.67 -5.92 17.84
C GLY A 186 -8.44 -5.21 16.73
N ARG A 187 -7.98 -5.32 15.47
CA ARG A 187 -8.67 -4.77 14.29
C ARG A 187 -9.80 -5.70 13.87
N GLU A 188 -11.03 -5.23 13.89
CA GLU A 188 -12.19 -6.01 13.44
C GLU A 188 -12.35 -5.92 11.91
N ASP A 189 -12.79 -7.02 11.31
CA ASP A 189 -13.08 -7.07 9.88
C ASP A 189 -14.38 -6.34 9.53
N ILE A 190 -14.37 -5.56 8.45
CA ILE A 190 -15.61 -5.05 7.81
C ILE A 190 -16.14 -6.04 6.77
N TRP A 191 -17.41 -5.90 6.35
CA TRP A 191 -18.06 -6.88 5.46
C TRP A 191 -18.53 -6.30 4.13
N ALA A 192 -18.27 -5.02 3.91
CA ALA A 192 -18.51 -4.31 2.67
C ALA A 192 -17.47 -3.20 2.49
N PRO A 193 -17.24 -2.71 1.26
CA PRO A 193 -16.48 -1.49 1.00
C PRO A 193 -16.94 -0.32 1.87
N GLU A 194 -15.99 0.54 2.26
CA GLU A 194 -16.30 1.82 2.89
C GLU A 194 -16.74 2.82 1.81
N GLU A 195 -17.98 3.32 1.91
CA GLU A 195 -18.57 4.27 0.97
C GLU A 195 -18.40 5.73 1.41
N ASP A 196 -17.83 5.94 2.59
CA ASP A 196 -17.75 7.24 3.26
C ASP A 196 -16.37 7.89 3.15
N VAL A 197 -15.44 7.28 2.41
CA VAL A 197 -14.12 7.83 2.12
C VAL A 197 -14.11 8.57 0.79
N TYR A 198 -13.73 9.84 0.82
CA TYR A 198 -13.53 10.66 -0.39
C TYR A 198 -12.07 10.58 -0.85
N TRP A 199 -11.82 9.76 -1.88
CA TRP A 199 -10.47 9.51 -2.42
C TRP A 199 -9.98 10.56 -3.44
N GLY A 200 -10.87 11.43 -3.90
CA GLY A 200 -10.57 12.48 -4.88
C GLY A 200 -11.67 12.66 -5.92
N PRO A 201 -11.61 13.73 -6.72
CA PRO A 201 -12.59 14.03 -7.74
C PRO A 201 -12.39 13.27 -9.06
N GLU A 202 -11.24 12.64 -9.25
CA GLU A 202 -10.84 12.07 -10.55
C GLU A 202 -11.72 10.88 -10.95
N MET A 203 -11.98 10.80 -12.26
CA MET A 203 -12.75 9.73 -12.88
C MET A 203 -11.87 8.70 -13.61
N ILE A 204 -10.54 8.88 -13.57
CA ILE A 204 -9.55 8.04 -14.23
C ILE A 204 -8.44 7.73 -13.23
N TRP A 205 -7.99 6.47 -13.20
CA TRP A 205 -6.84 6.06 -12.40
C TRP A 205 -5.59 6.86 -12.80
N LEU A 206 -4.77 7.19 -11.81
CA LEU A 206 -3.55 8.00 -11.93
C LEU A 206 -3.78 9.44 -12.41
N GLY A 207 -5.03 9.92 -12.48
CA GLY A 207 -5.34 11.34 -12.67
C GLY A 207 -4.94 12.21 -11.47
N ASP A 208 -4.73 13.50 -11.71
CA ASP A 208 -4.21 14.48 -10.74
C ASP A 208 -5.04 15.78 -10.63
N GLU A 209 -6.37 15.73 -10.86
CA GLU A 209 -7.30 16.88 -10.73
C GLU A 209 -7.55 17.32 -9.28
N ARG A 210 -6.49 17.31 -8.46
CA ARG A 210 -6.48 17.54 -7.02
C ARG A 210 -5.52 18.63 -6.57
N TYR A 211 -4.87 19.32 -7.50
CA TYR A 211 -3.98 20.43 -7.21
C TYR A 211 -4.61 21.76 -7.57
N HIS A 212 -4.30 22.79 -6.77
CA HIS A 212 -4.59 24.19 -7.10
C HIS A 212 -3.37 25.06 -6.84
N GLY A 213 -3.32 26.22 -7.51
CA GLY A 213 -2.21 27.16 -7.39
C GLY A 213 -0.85 26.54 -7.71
N ASP A 214 0.14 26.82 -6.86
CA ASP A 214 1.52 26.34 -6.99
C ASP A 214 1.69 24.96 -6.33
N ARG A 215 0.94 23.96 -6.81
CA ARG A 215 0.99 22.55 -6.35
C ARG A 215 0.51 22.33 -4.91
N GLU A 216 -0.51 23.08 -4.49
CA GLU A 216 -1.20 22.82 -3.22
C GLU A 216 -2.18 21.65 -3.38
N LEU A 217 -1.98 20.58 -2.63
CA LEU A 217 -2.82 19.38 -2.69
C LEU A 217 -4.18 19.63 -2.01
N ALA A 218 -5.28 19.26 -2.64
CA ALA A 218 -6.62 19.50 -2.10
C ALA A 218 -6.86 18.76 -0.78
N ASN A 219 -7.46 19.43 0.20
CA ASN A 219 -7.91 18.75 1.41
C ASN A 219 -9.15 17.88 1.12
N PRO A 220 -9.26 16.68 1.73
CA PRO A 220 -8.38 16.15 2.75
C PRO A 220 -7.30 15.19 2.20
N LEU A 221 -7.11 15.13 0.87
CA LEU A 221 -6.24 14.20 0.09
C LEU A 221 -4.80 14.13 0.62
N ALA A 222 -4.20 12.94 0.61
CA ALA A 222 -2.81 12.71 1.04
C ALA A 222 -2.01 11.88 0.03
N ALA A 223 -2.50 11.77 -1.20
CA ALA A 223 -1.81 11.13 -2.31
C ALA A 223 -1.82 12.07 -3.53
N VAL A 224 -0.76 12.04 -4.34
CA VAL A 224 -0.58 12.97 -5.47
C VAL A 224 -1.43 12.63 -6.69
N GLN A 225 -1.88 11.38 -6.82
CA GLN A 225 -2.72 10.90 -7.91
C GLN A 225 -3.75 9.89 -7.41
N MET A 226 -4.85 9.75 -8.15
CA MET A 226 -5.90 8.79 -7.81
C MET A 226 -5.37 7.36 -7.97
N GLY A 227 -5.52 6.54 -6.93
CA GLY A 227 -5.06 5.15 -6.98
C GLY A 227 -3.59 4.92 -6.57
N LEU A 228 -2.89 5.96 -6.13
CA LEU A 228 -1.59 5.86 -5.45
C LEU A 228 -1.75 5.91 -3.92
N ILE A 229 -0.81 5.29 -3.20
CA ILE A 229 -0.76 5.38 -1.75
C ILE A 229 -0.25 6.75 -1.32
N TYR A 230 0.90 7.21 -1.84
CA TYR A 230 1.51 8.50 -1.49
C TYR A 230 1.87 9.32 -2.74
N VAL A 231 2.98 8.98 -3.39
CA VAL A 231 3.60 9.74 -4.47
C VAL A 231 3.83 8.87 -5.69
N ASN A 232 4.03 9.50 -6.85
CA ASN A 232 4.42 8.79 -8.06
C ASN A 232 5.92 8.44 -7.99
N PRO A 233 6.30 7.15 -8.14
CA PRO A 233 7.69 6.72 -7.97
C PRO A 233 8.63 7.20 -9.09
N GLU A 234 8.09 7.56 -10.25
CA GLU A 234 8.84 8.18 -11.34
C GLU A 234 9.05 9.69 -11.12
N GLY A 235 8.40 10.28 -10.12
CA GLY A 235 8.37 11.70 -9.79
C GLY A 235 7.08 12.40 -10.24
N PRO A 236 6.91 13.70 -9.90
CA PRO A 236 5.70 14.48 -10.19
C PRO A 236 5.19 14.30 -11.61
N ASN A 237 4.00 13.69 -11.75
CA ASN A 237 3.35 13.43 -13.04
C ASN A 237 4.25 12.66 -14.04
N GLY A 238 5.07 11.74 -13.53
CA GLY A 238 6.02 10.95 -14.32
C GLY A 238 7.31 11.70 -14.71
N THR A 239 7.52 12.92 -14.19
CA THR A 239 8.73 13.70 -14.43
C THR A 239 9.83 13.29 -13.45
N PRO A 240 10.99 12.77 -13.93
CA PRO A 240 12.07 12.28 -13.07
C PRO A 240 12.92 13.41 -12.47
N ASP A 241 12.29 14.25 -11.66
CA ASP A 241 12.92 15.31 -10.87
C ASP A 241 12.89 14.93 -9.37
N PRO A 242 14.03 14.48 -8.80
CA PRO A 242 14.10 14.10 -7.39
C PRO A 242 13.89 15.27 -6.42
N VAL A 243 14.17 16.52 -6.81
CA VAL A 243 13.95 17.68 -5.94
C VAL A 243 12.45 17.97 -5.86
N ALA A 244 11.75 17.91 -6.99
CA ALA A 244 10.30 18.08 -7.02
C ALA A 244 9.57 16.92 -6.34
N ALA A 245 10.07 15.68 -6.50
CA ALA A 245 9.54 14.51 -5.81
C ALA A 245 9.68 14.62 -4.28
N ALA A 246 10.77 15.19 -3.76
CA ALA A 246 10.93 15.43 -2.32
C ALA A 246 9.83 16.32 -1.72
N HIS A 247 9.35 17.32 -2.46
CA HIS A 247 8.23 18.16 -2.02
C HIS A 247 6.95 17.34 -1.86
N ASP A 248 6.62 16.51 -2.85
CA ASP A 248 5.44 15.65 -2.81
C ASP A 248 5.53 14.59 -1.70
N ILE A 249 6.72 14.02 -1.49
CA ILE A 249 6.98 13.07 -0.39
C ILE A 249 6.67 13.75 0.94
N ARG A 250 7.23 14.95 1.17
CA ARG A 250 7.03 15.69 2.41
C ARG A 250 5.56 16.01 2.67
N GLU A 251 4.88 16.53 1.65
CA GLU A 251 3.47 16.92 1.76
C GLU A 251 2.57 15.72 2.07
N THR A 252 2.74 14.62 1.32
CA THR A 252 1.89 13.43 1.48
C THR A 252 2.16 12.71 2.80
N PHE A 253 3.42 12.47 3.17
CA PHE A 253 3.76 11.84 4.44
C PHE A 253 3.32 12.69 5.65
N SER A 254 3.44 14.01 5.58
CA SER A 254 2.94 14.90 6.64
C SER A 254 1.42 14.77 6.85
N ARG A 255 0.65 14.72 5.74
CA ARG A 255 -0.80 14.46 5.79
C ARG A 255 -1.15 13.04 6.27
N MET A 256 -0.16 12.16 6.39
CA MET A 256 -0.28 10.83 6.96
C MET A 256 0.42 10.72 8.32
N ALA A 257 0.59 11.83 9.04
CA ALA A 257 1.17 11.88 10.37
C ALA A 257 2.66 11.52 10.46
N MET A 258 3.41 11.54 9.36
CA MET A 258 4.84 11.25 9.38
C MET A 258 5.65 12.53 9.19
N ASN A 259 6.63 12.76 10.07
CA ASN A 259 7.59 13.85 9.92
C ASN A 259 8.76 13.45 8.99
N ASP A 260 9.71 14.35 8.76
CA ASP A 260 10.84 14.09 7.85
C ASP A 260 11.71 12.89 8.28
N GLU A 261 12.00 12.73 9.57
CA GLU A 261 12.81 11.61 10.09
C GLU A 261 12.08 10.27 9.94
N GLU A 262 10.81 10.22 10.31
CA GLU A 262 9.94 9.04 10.13
C GLU A 262 9.79 8.70 8.64
N THR A 263 9.72 9.70 7.77
CA THR A 263 9.60 9.53 6.31
C THR A 263 10.85 8.91 5.72
N VAL A 264 12.04 9.45 6.04
CA VAL A 264 13.31 8.88 5.59
C VAL A 264 13.48 7.46 6.12
N ALA A 265 13.16 7.22 7.40
CA ALA A 265 13.27 5.91 8.02
C ALA A 265 12.35 4.87 7.36
N LEU A 266 11.09 5.24 7.06
CA LEU A 266 10.13 4.35 6.40
C LEU A 266 10.53 4.01 4.97
N ILE A 267 10.95 5.00 4.18
CA ILE A 267 11.35 4.77 2.78
C ILE A 267 12.63 3.92 2.75
N ALA A 268 13.68 4.34 3.45
CA ALA A 268 14.95 3.62 3.44
C ALA A 268 14.79 2.22 4.06
N GLY A 269 14.12 2.10 5.21
CA GLY A 269 13.93 0.82 5.86
C GLY A 269 13.04 -0.15 5.07
N GLY A 270 12.03 0.36 4.37
CA GLY A 270 11.22 -0.45 3.46
C GLY A 270 11.99 -0.89 2.22
N HIS A 271 12.71 0.02 1.57
CA HIS A 271 13.48 -0.23 0.34
C HIS A 271 14.83 -0.93 0.59
N THR A 272 15.21 -1.22 1.84
CA THR A 272 16.25 -2.22 2.14
C THR A 272 15.87 -3.61 1.61
N PHE A 273 14.57 -3.88 1.42
CA PHE A 273 14.06 -5.19 1.05
C PHE A 273 13.44 -5.24 -0.36
N GLY A 274 13.67 -6.35 -1.05
CA GLY A 274 12.96 -6.74 -2.27
C GLY A 274 13.34 -5.97 -3.52
N LYS A 275 12.39 -5.92 -4.44
CA LYS A 275 12.54 -5.34 -5.78
C LYS A 275 11.21 -4.80 -6.29
N THR A 276 11.30 -4.03 -7.37
CA THR A 276 10.17 -3.65 -8.23
C THR A 276 10.01 -4.62 -9.41
N HIS A 277 8.85 -4.59 -10.07
CA HIS A 277 8.52 -5.49 -11.20
C HIS A 277 7.96 -4.71 -12.39
N GLY A 278 8.64 -4.83 -13.51
CA GLY A 278 8.46 -4.08 -14.74
C GLY A 278 9.11 -4.79 -15.92
N ALA A 279 8.90 -6.11 -16.00
CA ALA A 279 9.50 -6.98 -17.01
C ALA A 279 9.11 -6.62 -18.46
N ALA A 280 7.93 -6.03 -18.65
CA ALA A 280 7.44 -5.49 -19.92
C ALA A 280 6.36 -4.42 -19.68
N ASP A 281 5.94 -3.75 -20.75
CA ASP A 281 4.93 -2.70 -20.73
C ASP A 281 3.60 -3.21 -20.13
N PRO A 282 3.11 -2.66 -19.00
CA PRO A 282 1.88 -3.11 -18.37
C PRO A 282 0.66 -2.95 -19.28
N ASP A 283 0.60 -1.92 -20.13
CA ASP A 283 -0.57 -1.64 -20.97
C ASP A 283 -0.75 -2.70 -22.07
N ASP A 284 0.37 -3.28 -22.53
CA ASP A 284 0.37 -4.31 -23.57
C ASP A 284 0.10 -5.72 -23.04
N TYR A 285 0.43 -5.98 -21.76
CA TYR A 285 0.52 -7.35 -21.23
C TYR A 285 -0.33 -7.65 -20.01
N LEU A 286 -0.74 -6.65 -19.23
CA LEU A 286 -1.66 -6.87 -18.11
C LEU A 286 -3.12 -6.90 -18.59
N ASP A 287 -3.90 -7.80 -17.98
CA ASP A 287 -5.37 -7.80 -18.02
C ASP A 287 -5.90 -6.85 -16.93
N ASP A 288 -7.23 -6.68 -16.89
CA ASP A 288 -7.94 -5.83 -15.95
C ASP A 288 -7.62 -6.12 -14.47
N GLU A 289 -7.72 -5.09 -13.65
CA GLU A 289 -7.65 -5.14 -12.19
C GLU A 289 -8.76 -6.02 -11.57
N PRO A 290 -8.67 -6.44 -10.29
CA PRO A 290 -9.57 -7.45 -9.72
C PRO A 290 -11.08 -7.19 -9.85
N GLU A 291 -11.54 -5.94 -9.76
CA GLU A 291 -12.97 -5.60 -9.94
C GLU A 291 -13.42 -5.57 -11.42
N GLY A 292 -12.48 -5.42 -12.36
CA GLY A 292 -12.72 -5.51 -13.81
C GLY A 292 -12.52 -6.92 -14.38
N ALA A 293 -11.80 -7.78 -13.66
CA ALA A 293 -11.40 -9.10 -14.12
C ALA A 293 -12.56 -10.09 -14.33
N ASP A 294 -12.36 -11.05 -15.25
CA ASP A 294 -13.32 -12.12 -15.51
C ASP A 294 -13.53 -13.02 -14.29
N LEU A 295 -14.74 -13.59 -14.16
CA LEU A 295 -15.11 -14.47 -13.05
C LEU A 295 -14.16 -15.67 -12.88
N SER A 296 -13.54 -16.16 -13.97
CA SER A 296 -12.55 -17.23 -13.93
C SER A 296 -11.28 -16.88 -13.14
N GLN A 297 -10.98 -15.59 -12.94
CA GLN A 297 -9.86 -15.14 -12.10
C GLN A 297 -10.14 -15.28 -10.60
N GLN A 298 -11.39 -15.56 -10.21
CA GLN A 298 -11.77 -15.81 -8.81
C GLN A 298 -11.29 -14.71 -7.85
N GLY A 299 -11.50 -13.45 -8.24
CA GLY A 299 -11.15 -12.26 -7.45
C GLY A 299 -9.66 -11.91 -7.46
N LEU A 300 -8.87 -12.50 -8.35
CA LEU A 300 -7.56 -12.00 -8.73
C LEU A 300 -7.70 -11.09 -9.97
N GLY A 301 -6.72 -10.23 -10.19
CA GLY A 301 -6.63 -9.36 -11.36
C GLY A 301 -5.22 -9.28 -11.91
N TRP A 302 -4.99 -8.35 -12.83
CA TRP A 302 -3.68 -8.12 -13.47
C TRP A 302 -3.09 -9.42 -14.06
N GLY A 303 -3.92 -10.18 -14.77
CA GLY A 303 -3.48 -11.35 -15.50
C GLY A 303 -2.35 -10.97 -16.46
N ASN A 304 -1.22 -11.65 -16.40
CA ASN A 304 -0.02 -11.24 -17.14
C ASN A 304 0.23 -12.17 -18.33
N ARG A 305 0.17 -11.62 -19.54
CA ARG A 305 0.37 -12.34 -20.80
C ARG A 305 1.83 -12.34 -21.28
N PHE A 306 2.73 -11.63 -20.59
CA PHE A 306 4.15 -11.59 -20.91
C PHE A 306 4.88 -12.82 -20.37
N GLY A 307 5.57 -13.55 -21.24
CA GLY A 307 6.36 -14.72 -20.85
C GLY A 307 5.54 -15.76 -20.09
N SER A 308 6.00 -16.11 -18.89
CA SER A 308 5.30 -16.99 -17.94
C SER A 308 4.23 -16.28 -17.09
N GLY A 309 4.21 -14.95 -17.10
CA GLY A 309 3.31 -14.10 -16.32
C GLY A 309 3.72 -13.88 -14.86
N VAL A 310 4.73 -14.61 -14.36
CA VAL A 310 5.13 -14.64 -12.95
C VAL A 310 6.67 -14.68 -12.81
N GLY A 311 7.21 -14.56 -11.60
CA GLY A 311 8.65 -14.63 -11.36
C GLY A 311 9.42 -13.54 -12.11
N THR A 312 10.39 -13.93 -12.96
CA THR A 312 11.17 -12.97 -13.76
C THR A 312 10.33 -12.15 -14.74
N ASP A 313 9.15 -12.65 -15.12
CA ASP A 313 8.26 -12.01 -16.08
C ASP A 313 7.16 -11.19 -15.39
N ALA A 314 7.20 -11.05 -14.06
CA ALA A 314 6.20 -10.29 -13.31
C ALA A 314 6.22 -8.80 -13.69
N ILE A 315 5.03 -8.20 -13.76
CA ILE A 315 4.81 -6.78 -14.01
C ILE A 315 3.88 -6.26 -12.92
N THR A 316 4.30 -5.21 -12.20
CA THR A 316 3.54 -4.59 -11.11
C THR A 316 3.51 -3.08 -11.29
N SER A 317 4.62 -2.38 -11.06
CA SER A 317 4.71 -0.91 -11.12
C SER A 317 5.27 -0.39 -12.44
N GLY A 318 5.89 -1.26 -13.23
CA GLY A 318 6.64 -0.88 -14.43
C GLY A 318 8.10 -0.50 -14.14
N LEU A 319 8.47 -0.19 -12.90
CA LEU A 319 9.87 -0.11 -12.46
C LEU A 319 10.46 -1.52 -12.35
N GLU A 320 11.75 -1.69 -12.63
CA GLU A 320 12.39 -3.01 -12.58
C GLU A 320 13.74 -3.00 -11.85
N GLY A 321 13.88 -3.92 -10.89
CA GLY A 321 15.12 -4.24 -10.20
C GLY A 321 15.06 -4.02 -8.68
N ALA A 322 16.14 -4.37 -7.98
CA ALA A 322 16.26 -4.26 -6.54
C ALA A 322 17.13 -3.08 -6.12
N TRP A 323 16.94 -2.61 -4.89
CA TRP A 323 17.74 -1.53 -4.31
C TRP A 323 19.08 -2.00 -3.76
N THR A 324 19.12 -3.19 -3.17
CA THR A 324 20.26 -3.70 -2.40
C THR A 324 20.82 -5.00 -3.00
N PRO A 325 22.12 -5.31 -2.79
CA PRO A 325 22.69 -6.61 -3.18
C PRO A 325 22.19 -7.81 -2.36
N ASP A 326 21.59 -7.59 -1.18
CA ASP A 326 20.97 -8.62 -0.33
C ASP A 326 19.48 -8.28 -0.05
N PRO A 327 18.57 -8.50 -1.03
CA PRO A 327 17.18 -8.00 -0.95
C PRO A 327 16.30 -8.65 0.12
N ILE A 328 16.80 -9.67 0.83
CA ILE A 328 16.03 -10.43 1.83
C ILE A 328 16.67 -10.36 3.20
N ARG A 329 17.45 -9.31 3.45
CA ARG A 329 18.16 -9.11 4.70
C ARG A 329 18.15 -7.65 5.12
N TRP A 330 17.94 -7.42 6.41
CA TRP A 330 18.18 -6.12 7.02
C TRP A 330 19.68 -5.84 7.08
N ASP A 331 20.08 -4.77 6.40
CA ASP A 331 21.40 -4.17 6.47
C ASP A 331 21.30 -2.68 6.11
N ASN A 332 22.45 -2.01 5.93
CA ASN A 332 22.51 -0.62 5.50
C ASN A 332 22.71 -0.47 3.98
N GLY A 333 22.47 -1.53 3.21
CA GLY A 333 22.76 -1.65 1.79
C GLY A 333 22.05 -0.60 0.94
N TYR A 334 20.83 -0.20 1.33
CA TYR A 334 20.08 0.86 0.66
C TYR A 334 20.89 2.18 0.64
N PHE A 335 21.37 2.63 1.79
CA PHE A 335 22.16 3.86 1.88
C PHE A 335 23.57 3.70 1.32
N GLU A 336 24.19 2.52 1.48
CA GLU A 336 25.46 2.21 0.82
C GLU A 336 25.35 2.41 -0.69
N MET A 337 24.34 1.83 -1.35
CA MET A 337 24.12 2.00 -2.79
C MET A 337 23.78 3.46 -3.13
N LEU A 338 22.86 4.08 -2.39
CA LEU A 338 22.42 5.45 -2.65
C LEU A 338 23.59 6.44 -2.64
N PHE A 339 24.50 6.35 -1.66
CA PHE A 339 25.60 7.28 -1.49
C PHE A 339 26.89 6.90 -2.23
N LYS A 340 27.18 5.60 -2.42
CA LYS A 340 28.40 5.13 -3.12
C LYS A 340 28.42 5.55 -4.59
N TYR A 341 27.27 5.52 -5.26
CA TYR A 341 27.20 5.71 -6.70
C TYR A 341 26.69 7.09 -7.13
N GLU A 342 27.18 7.54 -8.28
CA GLU A 342 26.45 8.49 -9.12
C GLU A 342 25.37 7.74 -9.89
N TRP A 343 24.22 8.38 -10.04
CA TRP A 343 23.05 7.78 -10.69
C TRP A 343 22.77 8.46 -12.02
N GLU A 344 22.40 7.68 -13.03
CA GLU A 344 21.96 8.17 -14.33
C GLU A 344 20.53 7.71 -14.65
N LEU A 345 19.74 8.63 -15.21
CA LEU A 345 18.38 8.34 -15.64
C LEU A 345 18.41 7.32 -16.77
N THR A 346 17.62 6.27 -16.62
CA THR A 346 17.44 5.20 -17.59
C THR A 346 15.96 4.84 -17.70
N LYS A 347 15.65 3.86 -18.54
CA LYS A 347 14.31 3.28 -18.68
C LYS A 347 14.32 1.81 -18.25
N SER A 348 13.29 1.40 -17.54
CA SER A 348 13.01 -0.02 -17.26
C SER A 348 12.68 -0.78 -18.56
N PRO A 349 12.63 -2.11 -18.55
CA PRO A 349 12.10 -2.89 -19.67
C PRO A 349 10.66 -2.52 -20.04
N ALA A 350 9.86 -2.05 -19.08
CA ALA A 350 8.50 -1.53 -19.29
C ALA A 350 8.46 -0.05 -19.74
N GLY A 351 9.61 0.64 -19.87
CA GLY A 351 9.66 2.04 -20.31
C GLY A 351 9.47 3.08 -19.19
N ALA A 352 9.38 2.68 -17.93
CA ALA A 352 9.29 3.58 -16.78
C ALA A 352 10.63 4.28 -16.51
N ASN A 353 10.58 5.53 -16.03
CA ASN A 353 11.75 6.28 -15.60
C ASN A 353 12.31 5.70 -14.29
N GLN A 354 13.57 5.28 -14.32
CA GLN A 354 14.30 4.84 -13.12
C GLN A 354 15.77 5.23 -13.23
N TRP A 355 16.53 4.97 -12.18
CA TRP A 355 17.93 5.35 -12.10
C TRP A 355 18.82 4.12 -11.94
N THR A 356 19.92 4.08 -12.69
CA THR A 356 20.95 3.03 -12.62
C THR A 356 22.27 3.63 -12.13
N PRO A 357 23.10 2.90 -11.37
CA PRO A 357 24.41 3.37 -10.94
C PRO A 357 25.37 3.45 -12.13
N LYS A 358 26.18 4.51 -12.17
CA LYS A 358 27.32 4.59 -13.09
C LYS A 358 28.47 3.73 -12.59
N ASN A 359 29.03 2.90 -13.48
CA ASN A 359 30.22 2.07 -13.22
C ASN A 359 30.07 1.17 -11.97
N VAL A 360 28.96 0.45 -11.86
CA VAL A 360 28.72 -0.47 -10.74
C VAL A 360 29.83 -1.52 -10.60
N GLU A 361 30.24 -1.78 -9.36
CA GLU A 361 31.21 -2.81 -9.03
C GLU A 361 30.55 -4.20 -9.00
N GLU A 362 31.28 -5.24 -9.43
CA GLU A 362 30.78 -6.63 -9.51
C GLU A 362 30.21 -7.16 -8.18
N GLN A 363 30.73 -6.68 -7.06
CA GLN A 363 30.32 -7.08 -5.71
C GLN A 363 28.98 -6.46 -5.27
N ASP A 364 28.56 -5.37 -5.93
CA ASP A 364 27.31 -4.65 -5.65
C ASP A 364 26.21 -4.98 -6.66
N LEU A 365 26.49 -5.91 -7.60
CA LEU A 365 25.47 -6.44 -8.47
C LEU A 365 24.53 -7.35 -7.69
N VAL A 366 23.24 -7.16 -7.92
CA VAL A 366 22.15 -7.91 -7.28
C VAL A 366 21.96 -9.25 -8.01
N PRO A 367 21.85 -10.39 -7.31
CA PRO A 367 21.44 -11.64 -7.95
C PRO A 367 20.05 -11.50 -8.59
N ASP A 368 19.80 -12.19 -9.70
CA ASP A 368 18.44 -12.30 -10.24
C ASP A 368 17.53 -13.03 -9.25
N ALA A 369 16.28 -12.58 -9.16
CA ALA A 369 15.33 -13.06 -8.16
C ALA A 369 14.95 -14.54 -8.31
N GLN A 370 15.07 -15.11 -9.52
CA GLN A 370 14.71 -16.50 -9.80
C GLN A 370 15.91 -17.34 -10.27
N ASP A 371 16.99 -16.69 -10.75
CA ASP A 371 18.19 -17.35 -11.25
C ASP A 371 19.48 -16.72 -10.68
N PRO A 372 19.97 -17.15 -9.51
CA PRO A 372 21.11 -16.52 -8.84
C PRO A 372 22.45 -16.61 -9.61
N SER A 373 22.49 -17.33 -10.75
CA SER A 373 23.64 -17.32 -11.65
C SER A 373 23.72 -16.05 -12.51
N LYS A 374 22.61 -15.32 -12.64
CA LYS A 374 22.51 -14.01 -13.28
C LYS A 374 22.58 -12.91 -12.24
N LYS A 375 23.04 -11.75 -12.67
CA LYS A 375 23.11 -10.56 -11.84
C LYS A 375 22.72 -9.32 -12.62
N HIS A 376 22.20 -8.34 -11.90
CA HIS A 376 21.73 -7.06 -12.42
C HIS A 376 22.32 -5.91 -11.60
N PRO A 377 22.54 -4.72 -12.20
CA PRO A 377 22.78 -3.52 -11.42
C PRO A 377 21.61 -3.24 -10.47
N PRO A 378 21.85 -2.69 -9.27
CA PRO A 378 20.78 -2.16 -8.45
C PRO A 378 20.10 -0.97 -9.15
N MET A 379 18.90 -0.65 -8.72
CA MET A 379 18.12 0.49 -9.21
C MET A 379 17.76 1.45 -8.08
N MET A 380 17.47 2.71 -8.42
CA MET A 380 16.79 3.68 -7.55
C MET A 380 15.62 4.32 -8.31
N ALA A 381 14.49 4.50 -7.64
CA ALA A 381 13.38 5.31 -8.15
C ALA A 381 13.73 6.81 -8.05
N THR A 382 12.96 7.67 -8.72
CA THR A 382 13.14 9.13 -8.58
C THR A 382 12.91 9.56 -7.12
N THR A 383 11.96 8.92 -6.44
CA THR A 383 11.65 9.16 -5.02
C THR A 383 12.80 8.77 -4.09
N ASP A 384 13.58 7.75 -4.44
CA ASP A 384 14.75 7.34 -3.63
C ASP A 384 15.86 8.39 -3.70
N LEU A 385 16.13 8.92 -4.91
CA LEU A 385 17.09 10.00 -5.09
C LEU A 385 16.70 11.29 -4.37
N SER A 386 15.41 11.47 -4.06
CA SER A 386 14.92 12.62 -3.28
C SER A 386 15.59 12.66 -1.90
N LEU A 387 15.86 11.49 -1.30
CA LEU A 387 16.54 11.36 -0.01
C LEU A 387 18.02 11.78 -0.05
N LYS A 388 18.61 11.84 -1.25
CA LYS A 388 20.00 12.24 -1.48
C LYS A 388 20.15 13.72 -1.84
N VAL A 389 19.11 14.35 -2.40
CA VAL A 389 19.22 15.71 -2.97
C VAL A 389 18.43 16.78 -2.23
N ASP A 390 17.36 16.42 -1.52
CA ASP A 390 16.63 17.38 -0.69
C ASP A 390 17.49 17.79 0.52
N PRO A 391 17.62 19.09 0.83
CA PRO A 391 18.51 19.56 1.89
C PRO A 391 18.23 19.00 3.28
N VAL A 392 16.97 18.70 3.61
CA VAL A 392 16.61 18.15 4.92
C VAL A 392 16.75 16.63 4.91
N TYR A 393 16.26 15.96 3.86
CA TYR A 393 16.35 14.50 3.79
C TYR A 393 17.78 14.00 3.67
N VAL A 394 18.67 14.73 2.99
CA VAL A 394 20.08 14.33 2.88
C VAL A 394 20.81 14.42 4.22
N GLU A 395 20.46 15.37 5.09
CA GLU A 395 21.05 15.45 6.44
C GLU A 395 20.66 14.22 7.27
N ILE A 396 19.38 13.86 7.27
CA ILE A 396 18.86 12.69 7.98
C ILE A 396 19.44 11.40 7.39
N SER A 397 19.45 11.29 6.06
CA SER A 397 19.92 10.11 5.34
C SER A 397 21.42 9.89 5.53
N ARG A 398 22.24 10.95 5.56
CA ARG A 398 23.68 10.84 5.88
C ARG A 398 23.90 10.40 7.32
N ARG A 399 23.14 10.95 8.27
CA ARG A 399 23.22 10.52 9.66
C ARG A 399 22.87 9.04 9.80
N PHE A 400 21.77 8.58 9.20
CA PHE A 400 21.39 7.16 9.19
C PHE A 400 22.41 6.27 8.48
N PHE A 401 23.04 6.75 7.40
CA PHE A 401 24.11 6.04 6.74
C PHE A 401 25.34 5.86 7.65
N GLU A 402 25.72 6.90 8.39
CA GLU A 402 26.87 6.89 9.32
C GLU A 402 26.55 6.18 10.66
N HIS A 403 25.26 6.15 11.04
CA HIS A 403 24.72 5.61 12.28
C HIS A 403 23.52 4.68 12.00
N PRO A 404 23.75 3.47 11.46
CA PRO A 404 22.68 2.55 11.08
C PRO A 404 21.81 2.09 12.27
N GLU A 405 22.32 2.17 13.50
CA GLU A 405 21.55 1.96 14.72
C GLU A 405 20.44 3.01 14.93
N GLU A 406 20.66 4.26 14.51
CA GLU A 406 19.64 5.32 14.58
C GLU A 406 18.56 5.10 13.52
N LEU A 407 18.93 4.61 12.33
CA LEU A 407 17.96 4.17 11.32
C LEU A 407 17.08 3.05 11.88
N ALA A 408 17.69 2.06 12.53
CA ALA A 408 16.96 0.90 13.04
C ALA A 408 15.91 1.31 14.10
N ASP A 409 16.27 2.16 15.07
CA ASP A 409 15.32 2.66 16.08
C ASP A 409 14.22 3.53 15.45
N ALA A 410 14.60 4.47 14.58
CA ALA A 410 13.63 5.34 13.91
C ALA A 410 12.66 4.55 13.03
N PHE A 411 13.15 3.56 12.27
CA PHE A 411 12.32 2.71 11.44
C PHE A 411 11.40 1.82 12.28
N ALA A 412 11.89 1.23 13.38
CA ALA A 412 11.07 0.37 14.25
C ALA A 412 9.88 1.14 14.82
N ARG A 413 10.13 2.38 15.27
CA ARG A 413 9.11 3.27 15.85
C ARG A 413 8.15 3.81 14.79
N ALA A 414 8.67 4.25 13.63
CA ALA A 414 7.85 4.76 12.54
C ALA A 414 6.99 3.66 11.91
N TRP A 415 7.52 2.45 11.75
CA TRP A 415 6.79 1.27 11.31
C TRP A 415 5.68 0.92 12.30
N TYR A 416 5.97 0.86 13.60
CA TYR A 416 4.94 0.60 14.61
C TYR A 416 3.83 1.66 14.59
N LYS A 417 4.19 2.95 14.51
CA LYS A 417 3.22 4.05 14.34
C LYS A 417 2.38 3.89 13.09
N LEU A 418 2.99 3.63 11.93
CA LEU A 418 2.28 3.39 10.67
C LEU A 418 1.20 2.33 10.85
N LEU A 419 1.56 1.19 11.43
CA LEU A 419 0.68 0.03 11.54
C LEU A 419 -0.47 0.23 12.52
N HIS A 420 -0.34 1.14 13.50
CA HIS A 420 -1.25 1.24 14.63
C HIS A 420 -1.90 2.63 14.81
N ARG A 421 -1.56 3.64 13.99
CA ARG A 421 -2.07 5.02 14.08
C ARG A 421 -3.59 5.17 14.01
N ASP A 422 -4.29 4.18 13.47
CA ASP A 422 -5.75 4.14 13.32
C ASP A 422 -6.45 3.19 14.32
N MET A 423 -5.71 2.63 15.27
CA MET A 423 -6.28 1.76 16.31
C MET A 423 -6.85 2.53 17.51
N GLY A 424 -6.55 3.82 17.64
CA GLY A 424 -7.00 4.63 18.77
C GLY A 424 -6.28 4.26 20.07
N PRO A 425 -6.95 4.30 21.23
CA PRO A 425 -6.29 4.12 22.54
C PRO A 425 -5.63 2.74 22.71
N VAL A 426 -4.52 2.70 23.45
CA VAL A 426 -3.76 1.47 23.75
C VAL A 426 -4.59 0.36 24.41
N THR A 427 -5.68 0.72 25.09
CA THR A 427 -6.63 -0.25 25.69
C THR A 427 -7.31 -1.15 24.67
N ARG A 428 -7.26 -0.81 23.37
CA ARG A 428 -7.75 -1.66 22.27
C ARG A 428 -6.72 -2.66 21.75
N TYR A 429 -5.45 -2.54 22.16
CA TYR A 429 -4.35 -3.33 21.62
C TYR A 429 -4.33 -4.68 22.33
N LEU A 430 -4.27 -5.75 21.56
CA LEU A 430 -4.35 -7.13 22.04
C LEU A 430 -3.10 -7.92 21.69
N GLY A 431 -2.84 -8.96 22.47
CA GLY A 431 -1.77 -9.93 22.20
C GLY A 431 -0.51 -9.70 23.02
N PRO A 432 0.43 -10.64 22.96
CA PRO A 432 1.58 -10.68 23.85
C PRO A 432 2.71 -9.71 23.46
N TRP A 433 2.63 -9.06 22.30
CA TRP A 433 3.70 -8.22 21.74
C TRP A 433 3.37 -6.72 21.76
N VAL A 434 2.34 -6.33 22.51
CA VAL A 434 2.05 -4.91 22.74
C VAL A 434 3.22 -4.32 23.56
N PRO A 435 3.91 -3.29 23.07
CA PRO A 435 4.98 -2.64 23.81
C PRO A 435 4.47 -2.00 25.11
N ASP A 436 5.29 -2.04 26.16
CA ASP A 436 4.98 -1.38 27.43
C ASP A 436 5.09 0.17 27.34
N GLU A 437 5.86 0.68 26.38
CA GLU A 437 6.03 2.12 26.16
C GLU A 437 4.80 2.70 25.43
N GLU A 438 4.06 3.59 26.11
CA GLU A 438 3.02 4.41 25.48
C GLU A 438 3.64 5.58 24.70
N LEU A 439 3.24 5.73 23.44
CA LEU A 439 3.76 6.74 22.51
C LEU A 439 2.78 7.90 22.37
N LEU A 440 3.30 9.12 22.17
CA LEU A 440 2.48 10.34 22.14
C LEU A 440 1.32 10.30 21.13
N TRP A 441 1.53 9.69 19.96
CA TRP A 441 0.50 9.60 18.91
C TRP A 441 -0.65 8.66 19.26
N GLN A 442 -0.55 7.88 20.35
CA GLN A 442 -1.63 7.04 20.88
C GLN A 442 -2.61 7.84 21.76
N ASP A 443 -2.38 9.14 21.93
CA ASP A 443 -3.15 10.03 22.81
C ASP A 443 -3.35 9.44 24.23
N PRO A 444 -2.25 9.13 24.95
CA PRO A 444 -2.32 8.39 26.20
C PRO A 444 -3.13 9.12 27.27
N VAL A 445 -3.92 8.36 28.01
CA VAL A 445 -4.73 8.86 29.13
C VAL A 445 -4.20 8.27 30.45
N PRO A 446 -4.03 9.08 31.51
CA PRO A 446 -3.57 8.56 32.79
C PRO A 446 -4.49 7.46 33.32
N ALA A 447 -3.91 6.47 34.00
CA ALA A 447 -4.66 5.44 34.69
C ALA A 447 -5.61 6.07 35.73
N VAL A 448 -6.77 5.44 35.94
CA VAL A 448 -7.73 5.86 36.96
C VAL A 448 -7.08 5.79 38.35
N GLU A 449 -7.12 6.91 39.07
CA GLU A 449 -6.73 6.98 40.48
C GLU A 449 -7.96 6.94 41.39
N GLY A 450 -7.97 6.02 42.37
CA GLY A 450 -9.03 5.90 43.37
C GLY A 450 -10.22 5.01 42.96
N GLU A 451 -11.26 4.98 43.80
CA GLU A 451 -12.49 4.24 43.52
C GLU A 451 -13.36 5.02 42.51
N LEU A 452 -13.92 4.32 41.52
CA LEU A 452 -14.90 4.89 40.60
C LEU A 452 -16.21 5.21 41.37
N ILE A 453 -16.77 6.40 41.11
CA ILE A 453 -17.98 6.92 41.76
C ILE A 453 -19.26 6.13 41.43
#